data_AF-A0A962Q8R4-F1
#
_entry.id   AF-A0A962Q8R4-F1
#
_cell.length_a   1.000
_cell.length_b   1.000
_cell.length_c   1.000
_cell.angle_alpha   90.00
_cell.angle_beta   90.00
_cell.angle_gamma   90.00
#
_symmetry.space_group_name_H-M   'P 1'
#
loop_
_entity.id
_entity.type
_entity.pdbx_description
1 polymer ?
#
loop_
_entity_poly.entity_id
_entity_poly.type
_entity_poly.pdbx_seq_one_letter_code
_entity_poly.pdbx_strand_id
1 'polypeptide(L)'
;MEKLLFELKQRWAEMFAALAAGDDVPPAQRLRAEGMMEAALLSHAADVEELDCAMDVHYQQAFGRTIEEDYGADWRAFYPFPQIPAMGRRAPVYPSTRD
;
A
#
# COMPACT_ATOMS: atom_id res chain seq x y z
N MET A 1 17.15 9.81 -8.84
CA MET A 1 15.85 9.96 -8.15
C MET A 1 14.69 9.38 -8.95
N GLU A 2 14.61 9.62 -10.25
CA GLU A 2 13.60 8.97 -11.12
C GLU A 2 13.57 7.43 -11.01
N LYS A 3 14.74 6.77 -10.96
CA LYS A 3 14.82 5.31 -10.77
C LYS A 3 14.20 4.83 -9.46
N LEU A 4 14.32 5.61 -8.39
CA LEU A 4 13.73 5.29 -7.08
C LEU A 4 12.20 5.34 -7.17
N LEU A 5 11.65 6.42 -7.74
CA LEU A 5 10.21 6.59 -7.90
C LEU A 5 9.62 5.55 -8.86
N PHE A 6 10.34 5.21 -9.93
CA PHE A 6 9.94 4.15 -10.85
C PHE A 6 9.84 2.79 -10.15
N GLU A 7 10.88 2.40 -9.42
CA GLU A 7 10.89 1.14 -8.66
C GLU A 7 9.80 1.12 -7.59
N LEU A 8 9.56 2.25 -6.92
CA LEU A 8 8.52 2.36 -5.89
C LEU A 8 7.13 2.12 -6.49
N LYS A 9 6.84 2.73 -7.65
CA LYS A 9 5.59 2.53 -8.39
C LYS A 9 5.39 1.09 -8.84
N GLN A 10 6.44 0.44 -9.35
CA GLN A 10 6.36 -0.98 -9.72
C GLN A 10 6.03 -1.86 -8.51
N ARG A 11 6.67 -1.60 -7.36
CA ARG A 11 6.41 -2.34 -6.13
C ARG A 11 4.99 -2.17 -5.62
N TRP A 12 4.45 -0.95 -5.63
CA TRP A 12 3.05 -0.73 -5.26
C TRP A 12 2.11 -1.50 -6.18
N ALA A 13 2.32 -1.45 -7.50
CA ALA A 13 1.50 -2.18 -8.45
C ALA A 13 1.52 -3.69 -8.20
N GLU A 14 2.70 -4.28 -7.98
CA GLU A 14 2.85 -5.71 -7.69
C GLU A 14 2.17 -6.12 -6.37
N MET A 15 2.42 -5.36 -5.30
CA MET A 15 1.84 -5.67 -3.98
C MET A 15 0.31 -5.54 -4.00
N PHE A 16 -0.22 -4.46 -4.56
CA PHE A 16 -1.67 -4.24 -4.58
C PHE A 16 -2.37 -5.23 -5.52
N ALA A 17 -1.76 -5.60 -6.66
CA ALA A 17 -2.30 -6.65 -7.52
C ALA A 17 -2.38 -8.01 -6.79
N ALA A 18 -1.35 -8.38 -6.02
CA ALA A 18 -1.36 -9.61 -5.23
C ALA A 18 -2.46 -9.57 -4.15
N LEU A 19 -2.56 -8.47 -3.39
CA LEU A 19 -3.61 -8.31 -2.38
C LEU A 19 -5.02 -8.32 -2.98
N ALA A 20 -5.21 -7.70 -4.15
CA ALA A 20 -6.49 -7.70 -4.87
C ALA A 20 -6.86 -9.10 -5.37
N ALA A 21 -5.89 -9.94 -5.71
CA ALA A 21 -6.09 -11.35 -6.04
C ALA A 21 -6.41 -12.22 -4.81
N GLY A 22 -6.25 -11.69 -3.59
CA GLY A 22 -6.43 -12.42 -2.34
C GLY A 22 -5.17 -13.17 -1.89
N ASP A 23 -4.02 -12.90 -2.50
CA ASP A 23 -2.74 -13.44 -2.09
C ASP A 23 -2.15 -12.66 -0.91
N ASP A 24 -1.28 -13.31 -0.15
CA ASP A 24 -0.49 -12.66 0.89
C ASP A 24 0.72 -11.93 0.31
N VAL A 25 0.95 -10.70 0.78
CA VAL A 25 2.19 -9.96 0.50
C VAL A 25 3.18 -10.14 1.65
N PRO A 26 4.40 -10.66 1.39
CA PRO A 26 5.41 -10.81 2.43
C PRO A 26 5.74 -9.46 3.10
N PRO A 27 5.87 -9.39 4.44
CA PRO A 27 6.18 -8.15 5.14
C PRO A 27 7.43 -7.43 4.61
N ALA A 28 8.43 -8.19 4.17
CA ALA A 28 9.67 -7.64 3.61
C ALA A 28 9.46 -6.82 2.34
N GLN A 29 8.46 -7.14 1.51
CA GLN A 29 8.15 -6.35 0.31
C GLN A 29 7.54 -5.00 0.70
N ARG A 30 6.58 -5.01 1.63
CA ARG A 30 5.96 -3.81 2.18
C ARG A 30 6.99 -2.90 2.85
N LEU A 31 7.77 -3.43 3.80
CA LEU A 31 8.80 -2.67 4.52
C LEU A 31 9.84 -2.05 3.60
N ARG A 32 10.20 -2.74 2.49
CA ARG A 32 11.12 -2.19 1.50
C ARG A 32 10.50 -1.01 0.75
N ALA A 33 9.24 -1.10 0.35
CA ALA A 33 8.53 0.01 -0.29
C ALA A 33 8.37 1.22 0.67
N GLU A 34 8.03 0.97 1.94
CA GLU A 34 7.95 2.00 2.98
C GLU A 34 9.30 2.72 3.15
N GLY A 35 10.41 1.98 3.27
CA GLY A 35 11.74 2.60 3.35
C GLY A 35 12.14 3.38 2.07
N MET A 36 11.64 2.99 0.90
CA MET A 36 11.84 3.74 -0.34
C MET A 36 11.03 5.04 -0.38
N MET A 37 9.85 5.07 0.22
CA MET A 37 9.06 6.30 0.41
C MET A 37 9.84 7.28 1.29
N GLU A 38 10.38 6.82 2.42
CA GLU A 38 11.23 7.65 3.29
C GLU A 38 12.46 8.16 2.54
N ALA A 39 13.14 7.30 1.77
CA ALA A 39 14.30 7.70 0.97
C ALA A 39 13.94 8.75 -0.09
N ALA A 40 12.76 8.65 -0.72
CA ALA A 40 12.27 9.61 -1.69
C ALA A 40 12.03 10.99 -1.04
N LEU A 41 11.40 11.00 0.15
CA LEU A 41 11.17 12.22 0.93
C LEU A 41 12.50 12.86 1.36
N LEU A 42 13.40 12.10 1.97
CA LEU A 42 14.68 12.57 2.48
C LEU A 42 15.61 13.11 1.39
N SER A 43 15.45 12.59 0.17
CA SER A 43 16.25 13.00 -0.98
C SER A 43 15.57 14.11 -1.81
N HIS A 44 14.46 14.66 -1.34
CA HIS A 44 13.64 15.65 -2.06
C HIS A 44 13.21 15.19 -3.47
N ALA A 45 12.99 13.88 -3.64
CA ALA A 45 12.52 13.30 -4.89
C ALA A 45 11.02 13.52 -5.09
N ALA A 46 10.28 13.52 -3.99
CA ALA A 46 8.85 13.74 -3.89
C ALA A 46 8.55 14.16 -2.45
N ASP A 47 7.47 14.89 -2.24
CA ASP A 47 6.90 15.11 -0.91
C ASP A 47 5.91 13.99 -0.52
N VAL A 48 5.34 14.07 0.68
CA VAL A 48 4.40 13.05 1.19
C VAL A 48 3.11 13.04 0.38
N GLU A 49 2.59 14.19 -0.03
CA GLU A 49 1.32 14.30 -0.75
C GLU A 49 1.46 13.70 -2.17
N GLU A 50 2.57 13.96 -2.84
CA GLU A 50 2.91 13.36 -4.13
C GLU A 50 3.04 11.83 -4.04
N LEU A 51 3.66 11.32 -2.99
CA LEU A 51 3.79 9.88 -2.75
C LEU A 51 2.43 9.23 -2.43
N ASP A 52 1.60 9.89 -1.64
CA ASP A 52 0.26 9.42 -1.28
C ASP A 52 -0.66 9.35 -2.49
N CYS A 53 -0.67 10.42 -3.30
CA CYS A 53 -1.41 10.47 -4.55
C CYS A 53 -0.94 9.39 -5.53
N ALA A 54 0.38 9.22 -5.70
CA ALA A 54 0.92 8.18 -6.57
C ALA A 54 0.57 6.76 -6.08
N MET A 55 0.61 6.54 -4.77
CA MET A 55 0.23 5.26 -4.16
C MET A 55 -1.26 4.98 -4.36
N ASP A 56 -2.13 5.97 -4.14
CA ASP A 56 -3.58 5.86 -4.31
C ASP A 56 -3.97 5.52 -5.75
N VAL A 57 -3.29 6.11 -6.75
CA VAL A 57 -3.47 5.74 -8.16
C VAL A 57 -3.21 4.25 -8.40
N HIS A 58 -2.13 3.69 -7.84
CA HIS A 58 -1.83 2.27 -7.99
C HIS A 58 -2.78 1.38 -7.17
N TYR A 59 -3.23 1.84 -6.01
CA TYR A 59 -4.25 1.17 -5.22
C TYR A 59 -5.57 1.08 -5.99
N GLN A 60 -6.04 2.20 -6.54
CA GLN A 60 -7.25 2.28 -7.34
C GLN A 60 -7.18 1.41 -8.60
N GLN A 61 -6.02 1.33 -9.25
CA GLN A 61 -5.82 0.42 -10.39
C GLN A 61 -6.01 -1.06 -10.02
N ALA A 62 -5.61 -1.47 -8.82
CA ALA A 62 -5.71 -2.84 -8.37
C ALA A 62 -7.09 -3.18 -7.79
N PHE A 63 -7.66 -2.29 -6.98
CA PHE A 63 -8.89 -2.54 -6.22
C PHE A 63 -10.16 -1.92 -6.81
N GLY A 64 -10.03 -1.01 -7.80
CA GLY A 64 -11.15 -0.30 -8.42
C GLY A 64 -11.75 0.81 -7.56
N ARG A 65 -11.11 1.17 -6.45
CA ARG A 65 -11.54 2.15 -5.45
C ARG A 65 -10.32 2.77 -4.77
N THR A 66 -10.45 3.98 -4.24
CA THR A 66 -9.34 4.69 -3.58
C THR A 66 -9.10 4.16 -2.16
N ILE A 67 -7.95 4.53 -1.59
CA ILE A 67 -7.62 4.26 -0.18
C ILE A 67 -8.62 4.97 0.73
N GLU A 68 -9.02 6.20 0.40
CA GLU A 68 -10.03 6.94 1.14
C GLU A 68 -11.39 6.22 1.15
N GLU A 69 -11.81 5.62 0.04
CA GLU A 69 -13.06 4.86 -0.02
C GLU A 69 -13.04 3.61 0.88
N ASP A 70 -11.86 3.01 1.11
CA ASP A 70 -11.71 1.82 1.94
C ASP A 70 -11.45 2.11 3.43
N TYR A 71 -10.73 3.19 3.73
CA TYR A 71 -10.23 3.48 5.07
C TYR A 71 -10.69 4.85 5.64
N GLY A 72 -11.44 5.63 4.86
CA GLY A 72 -11.92 6.97 5.20
C GLY A 72 -10.92 8.08 4.88
N ALA A 73 -11.39 9.34 4.90
CA ALA A 73 -10.58 10.52 4.56
C ALA A 73 -9.35 10.68 5.48
N ASP A 74 -9.50 10.30 6.76
CA ASP A 74 -8.43 10.38 7.76
C ASP A 74 -7.58 9.10 7.85
N TRP A 75 -7.50 8.30 6.78
CA TRP A 75 -6.78 7.02 6.79
C TRP A 75 -5.31 7.17 7.23
N ARG A 76 -4.68 8.32 6.96
CA ARG A 76 -3.31 8.64 7.41
C ARG A 76 -3.15 8.74 8.93
N ALA A 77 -4.23 8.94 9.69
CA ALA A 77 -4.20 8.87 11.15
C ALA A 77 -3.98 7.44 11.67
N PHE A 78 -4.40 6.44 10.90
CA PHE A 78 -4.24 5.02 11.24
C PHE A 78 -2.99 4.39 10.61
N TYR A 79 -2.56 4.92 9.46
CA TYR A 79 -1.35 4.52 8.75
C TYR A 79 -0.42 5.73 8.55
N PRO A 80 0.28 6.18 9.60
CA PRO A 80 1.16 7.35 9.49
C PRO A 80 2.28 7.08 8.48
N PHE A 81 2.69 8.11 7.73
CA PHE A 81 3.80 7.99 6.78
C PHE A 81 5.06 7.39 7.48
N PRO A 82 5.75 6.42 6.86
CA PRO A 82 5.60 5.91 5.48
C PRO A 82 4.65 4.71 5.33
N GLN A 83 3.86 4.36 6.35
CA GLN A 83 3.13 3.09 6.36
C GLN A 83 2.14 2.98 5.19
N ILE A 84 2.12 1.79 4.56
CA ILE A 84 1.22 1.45 3.46
C ILE A 84 0.02 0.68 4.03
N PRO A 85 -1.24 1.09 3.71
CA PRO A 85 -2.45 0.39 4.14
C PRO A 85 -2.66 -0.90 3.32
N ALA A 86 -1.79 -1.88 3.54
CA ALA A 86 -1.69 -3.14 2.78
C ALA A 86 -2.01 -4.36 3.66
N MET A 87 -3.15 -4.33 4.36
CA MET A 87 -3.62 -5.47 5.15
C MET A 87 -4.52 -6.35 4.28
N GLY A 88 -4.09 -7.59 4.03
CA GLY A 88 -4.89 -8.59 3.33
C GLY A 88 -6.26 -8.76 4.00
N ARG A 89 -7.31 -8.94 3.20
CA ARG A 89 -8.64 -9.25 3.74
C ARG A 89 -8.54 -10.52 4.59
N ARG A 90 -9.06 -10.46 5.81
CA ARG A 90 -9.08 -11.62 6.71
C ARG A 90 -9.75 -12.79 6.00
N ALA A 91 -9.02 -13.91 5.87
CA ALA A 91 -9.59 -15.14 5.32
C ALA A 91 -10.87 -15.52 6.10
N PRO A 92 -11.93 -15.99 5.42
CA PRO A 92 -13.14 -16.44 6.09
C PRO A 92 -12.80 -17.63 6.99
N VAL A 93 -12.92 -17.43 8.31
CA VAL A 93 -12.73 -18.50 9.29
C VAL A 93 -14.06 -19.23 9.40
N TYR A 94 -14.14 -20.43 8.84
CA TYR A 94 -15.28 -21.32 9.08
C TYR A 94 -15.10 -22.02 10.44
N PRO A 95 -16.06 -21.92 11.37
CA PRO A 95 -15.99 -22.67 12.62
C PRO A 95 -16.04 -24.17 12.31
N SER A 96 -15.06 -24.92 12.82
CA SER A 96 -14.95 -26.38 12.64
C SER A 96 -15.83 -27.18 13.61
N THR A 97 -16.53 -26.51 14.51
CA THR A 97 -17.46 -27.11 15.48
C THR A 97 -18.84 -26.48 15.34
N ARG A 98 -19.88 -27.33 15.25
CA ARG A 98 -21.27 -26.93 15.51
C ARG A 98 -21.45 -26.81 17.02
N ASP A 99 -22.13 -25.76 17.47
CA ASP A 99 -22.67 -25.68 18.84
C ASP A 99 -23.62 -26.86 19.13
#